data_AF-A0A2C9M2C5-F1
#
_entry.id   AF-A0A2C9M2C5-F1
#
_cell.length_a   1.000
_cell.length_b   1.000
_cell.length_c   1.000
_cell.angle_alpha   90.00
_cell.angle_beta   90.00
_cell.angle_gamma   90.00
#
_symmetry.space_group_name_H-M   'P 1'
#
loop_
_entity.id
_entity.type
_entity.pdbx_description
1 polymer ?
#
loop_
_entity_poly.entity_id
_entity_poly.type
_entity_poly.pdbx_seq_one_letter_code
_entity_poly.pdbx_strand_id
1 'polypeptide(L)'
;CITSTFGVNCKESCSSTCTERRCNATSGRCVSCMPGFLGEFCNQTCNATSFGQDCLQPCSSLCMNGICNFIDGACFNCSNGMFGRFCSEVKADTQGANETPLGAIIGPIIGAAALILIIVLAIILIRRRQRHDKPIVEQAQISSGHDVARHSTPLAKGTSFHYVDNNKQNSISKSSPPLPKVAEAYQNLHPKADGNTSIPVDKLYSFMTTVSSDFLINQFKTLPENSNVTTEVGLQAVNKNKNRFKNICPYDHSRVHLKINSENNEQDYINASYIKGFNNDVKFIASQGPSEHTIKDFIRMLWEQNTEKVVMLTNLIEDGKVKCEKYWPDDDTKAYGDIKVKLISTQTYAEYTIRKLELCKKSQTTHQVTQFHFTSWPDKSVPTASWSLVDFEQRVFTVPTSEPVVVHCR
;
A
#
# COMPACT_ATOMS: atom_id res chain seq x y z
N CYS A 1 40.22 18.61 -20.26
CA CYS A 1 39.24 17.51 -20.20
C CYS A 1 37.90 18.01 -20.68
N ILE A 2 36.97 17.12 -21.05
CA ILE A 2 35.57 17.55 -21.25
C ILE A 2 34.96 17.90 -19.89
N THR A 3 33.83 18.61 -19.87
CA THR A 3 33.21 19.12 -18.63
C THR A 3 32.86 18.03 -17.60
N SER A 4 32.74 16.78 -18.04
CA SER A 4 32.42 15.61 -17.22
C SER A 4 33.61 14.70 -16.88
N THR A 5 34.85 15.08 -17.24
CA THR A 5 36.06 14.30 -16.89
C THR A 5 37.18 15.17 -16.31
N PHE A 6 38.07 14.55 -15.53
CA PHE A 6 39.21 15.21 -14.90
C PHE A 6 40.45 14.31 -14.83
N GLY A 7 41.54 14.87 -14.28
CA GLY A 7 42.77 14.13 -13.98
C GLY A 7 43.70 13.99 -15.18
N VAL A 8 44.82 13.29 -14.96
CA VAL A 8 45.86 13.12 -15.99
C VAL A 8 45.29 12.32 -17.18
N ASN A 9 45.42 12.87 -18.39
CA ASN A 9 44.79 12.34 -19.61
C ASN A 9 43.26 12.22 -19.55
N CYS A 10 42.58 12.90 -18.62
CA CYS A 10 41.12 13.00 -18.56
C CYS A 10 40.39 11.67 -18.43
N LYS A 11 41.01 10.70 -17.74
CA LYS A 11 40.49 9.33 -17.57
C LYS A 11 39.47 9.19 -16.45
N GLU A 12 39.43 10.12 -15.50
CA GLU A 12 38.51 10.07 -14.37
C GLU A 12 37.23 10.83 -14.69
N SER A 13 36.08 10.34 -14.19
CA SER A 13 34.77 10.96 -14.42
C SER A 13 34.38 11.82 -13.22
N CYS A 14 33.87 13.03 -13.47
CA CYS A 14 33.28 13.87 -12.43
C CYS A 14 32.18 13.10 -11.67
N SER A 15 31.99 13.41 -10.38
CA SER A 15 30.95 12.78 -9.56
C SER A 15 29.58 12.87 -10.24
N SER A 16 28.79 11.80 -10.16
CA SER A 16 27.42 11.75 -10.67
C SER A 16 26.49 12.74 -9.98
N THR A 17 26.86 13.22 -8.80
CA THR A 17 26.15 14.19 -7.95
C THR A 17 26.66 15.63 -8.10
N CYS A 18 27.69 15.88 -8.93
CA CYS A 18 27.97 17.26 -9.36
C CYS A 18 26.82 17.75 -10.25
N THR A 19 26.39 19.00 -10.09
CA THR A 19 25.42 19.64 -10.99
C THR A 19 25.91 19.56 -12.45
N GLU A 20 25.06 19.09 -13.37
CA GLU A 20 25.39 18.81 -14.78
C GLU A 20 26.59 17.85 -14.99
N ARG A 21 26.99 17.08 -13.96
CA ARG A 21 28.27 16.35 -13.88
C ARG A 21 29.52 17.23 -14.09
N ARG A 22 29.48 18.51 -13.71
CA ARG A 22 30.58 19.45 -13.95
C ARG A 22 31.56 19.52 -12.79
N CYS A 23 32.83 19.26 -13.08
CA CYS A 23 33.92 19.38 -12.11
C CYS A 23 35.18 20.03 -12.69
N ASN A 24 36.10 20.41 -11.81
CA ASN A 24 37.40 20.96 -12.16
C ASN A 24 38.24 19.92 -12.91
N ALA A 25 38.68 20.25 -14.12
CA ALA A 25 39.40 19.33 -15.01
C ALA A 25 40.73 18.79 -14.45
N THR A 26 41.30 19.41 -13.42
CA THR A 26 42.54 18.94 -12.76
C THR A 26 42.24 18.20 -11.47
N SER A 27 41.42 18.78 -10.59
CA SER A 27 41.22 18.27 -9.22
C SER A 27 39.99 17.41 -9.00
N GLY A 28 39.06 17.32 -9.96
CA GLY A 28 37.82 16.56 -9.83
C GLY A 28 36.76 17.19 -8.92
N ARG A 29 37.05 18.33 -8.28
CA ARG A 29 36.12 19.05 -7.40
C ARG A 29 34.90 19.55 -8.20
N CYS A 30 33.70 19.26 -7.73
CA CYS A 30 32.46 19.71 -8.38
C CYS A 30 32.36 21.24 -8.40
N VAL A 31 31.74 21.80 -9.44
CA VAL A 31 31.46 23.25 -9.50
C VAL A 31 30.33 23.63 -8.53
N SER A 32 29.35 22.75 -8.39
CA SER A 32 28.24 22.82 -7.44
C SER A 32 27.68 21.40 -7.28
N CYS A 33 27.00 21.14 -6.16
CA CYS A 33 26.33 19.87 -5.89
C CYS A 33 24.86 19.92 -6.29
N MET A 34 24.34 18.78 -6.73
CA MET A 34 22.89 18.60 -6.84
C MET A 34 22.23 18.76 -5.46
N PRO A 35 20.95 19.21 -5.39
CA PRO A 35 20.21 19.29 -4.14
C PRO A 35 20.31 18.01 -3.31
N GLY A 36 20.56 18.17 -2.02
CA GLY A 36 20.78 17.06 -1.09
C GLY A 36 22.21 16.60 -0.91
N PHE A 37 23.16 17.10 -1.70
CA PHE A 37 24.58 16.73 -1.63
C PHE A 37 25.48 17.92 -1.26
N LEU A 38 26.59 17.63 -0.59
CA LEU A 38 27.56 18.61 -0.10
C LEU A 38 29.00 18.10 -0.14
N GLY A 39 29.95 19.01 0.11
CA GLY A 39 31.39 18.76 0.08
C GLY A 39 32.01 18.95 -1.31
N GLU A 40 33.34 19.08 -1.38
CA GLU A 40 34.06 19.47 -2.61
C GLU A 40 33.86 18.50 -3.79
N PHE A 41 33.42 17.28 -3.52
CA PHE A 41 33.16 16.21 -4.50
C PHE A 41 31.69 15.74 -4.51
N CYS A 42 30.81 16.44 -3.77
CA CYS A 42 29.39 16.12 -3.63
C CYS A 42 29.11 14.68 -3.17
N ASN A 43 30.00 14.14 -2.34
CA ASN A 43 29.98 12.76 -1.85
C ASN A 43 29.38 12.62 -0.44
N GLN A 44 28.96 13.73 0.18
CA GLN A 44 28.25 13.77 1.45
C GLN A 44 26.79 14.18 1.18
N THR A 45 25.85 13.68 1.99
CA THR A 45 24.44 14.09 1.94
C THR A 45 24.14 15.14 3.01
N CYS A 46 23.02 15.86 2.91
CA CYS A 46 22.55 16.67 4.03
C CYS A 46 22.31 15.83 5.29
N ASN A 47 22.34 16.49 6.44
CA ASN A 47 21.93 15.89 7.70
C ASN A 47 20.43 15.56 7.66
N ALA A 48 19.99 14.58 8.44
CA ALA A 48 18.61 14.08 8.46
C ALA A 48 17.53 15.15 8.75
N THR A 49 17.94 16.30 9.31
CA THR A 49 17.09 17.45 9.66
C THR A 49 17.19 18.62 8.66
N SER A 50 17.87 18.45 7.52
CA SER A 50 18.00 19.47 6.47
C SER A 50 18.00 18.89 5.06
N PHE A 51 17.66 19.72 4.08
CA PHE A 51 17.51 19.31 2.68
C PHE A 51 17.85 20.42 1.66
N GLY A 52 17.80 20.04 0.39
CA GLY A 52 17.81 20.97 -0.74
C GLY A 52 19.20 21.42 -1.16
N GLN A 53 19.27 22.50 -1.93
CA GLN A 53 20.55 23.07 -2.37
C GLN A 53 21.40 23.48 -1.16
N ASP A 54 22.65 23.03 -1.14
CA ASP A 54 23.65 23.28 -0.09
C ASP A 54 23.16 22.97 1.34
N CYS A 55 22.11 22.14 1.46
CA CYS A 55 21.50 21.70 2.72
C CYS A 55 20.95 22.82 3.60
N LEU A 56 20.56 23.94 2.99
CA LEU A 56 20.12 25.16 3.69
C LEU A 56 18.65 25.14 4.14
N GLN A 57 17.83 24.21 3.66
CA GLN A 57 16.42 24.13 4.04
C GLN A 57 16.25 23.21 5.26
N PRO A 58 15.68 23.67 6.39
CA PRO A 58 15.38 22.80 7.51
C PRO A 58 14.17 21.91 7.20
N CYS A 59 14.21 20.67 7.65
CA CYS A 59 13.03 19.80 7.60
C CYS A 59 11.86 20.39 8.39
N SER A 60 10.63 20.12 7.93
CA SER A 60 9.41 20.53 8.64
C SER A 60 9.38 19.92 10.05
N SER A 61 9.05 20.73 11.07
CA SER A 61 8.81 20.25 12.44
C SER A 61 7.58 19.34 12.56
N LEU A 62 6.73 19.31 11.52
CA LEU A 62 5.61 18.40 11.39
C LEU A 62 6.02 17.02 10.87
N CYS A 63 7.23 16.89 10.30
CA CYS A 63 7.84 15.58 10.10
C CYS A 63 8.11 14.92 11.46
N MET A 64 7.96 13.60 11.54
CA MET A 64 8.28 12.83 12.74
C MET A 64 9.77 13.01 13.09
N ASN A 65 10.04 13.42 14.33
CA ASN A 65 11.37 13.80 14.83
C ASN A 65 12.09 14.92 14.03
N GLY A 66 11.38 15.68 13.20
CA GLY A 66 11.97 16.69 12.33
C GLY A 66 12.87 16.10 11.23
N ILE A 67 12.62 14.83 10.83
CA ILE A 67 13.43 14.12 9.83
C ILE A 67 12.73 14.11 8.47
N CYS A 68 13.45 14.46 7.41
CA CYS A 68 12.93 14.49 6.04
C CYS A 68 13.95 14.01 5.00
N ASN A 69 13.49 13.84 3.77
CA ASN A 69 14.31 13.52 2.62
C ASN A 69 15.28 14.68 2.34
N PHE A 70 16.58 14.38 2.34
CA PHE A 70 17.64 15.36 2.18
C PHE A 70 17.66 16.06 0.80
N ILE A 71 16.98 15.54 -0.23
CA ILE A 71 16.93 16.17 -1.56
C ILE A 71 15.79 17.20 -1.63
N ASP A 72 14.57 16.81 -1.26
CA ASP A 72 13.34 17.56 -1.57
C ASP A 72 12.53 18.02 -0.36
N GLY A 73 12.91 17.61 0.86
CA GLY A 73 12.25 18.00 2.10
C GLY A 73 11.02 17.18 2.47
N ALA A 74 10.69 16.13 1.71
CA ALA A 74 9.52 15.29 1.99
C ALA A 74 9.66 14.56 3.33
N CYS A 75 8.65 14.65 4.19
CA CYS A 75 8.65 13.99 5.49
C CYS A 75 8.47 12.47 5.34
N PHE A 76 9.27 11.68 6.05
CA PHE A 76 9.16 10.21 6.03
C PHE A 76 7.94 9.70 6.81
N ASN A 77 7.56 10.39 7.87
CA ASN A 77 6.31 10.17 8.59
C ASN A 77 5.86 11.50 9.22
N CYS A 78 4.60 11.57 9.66
CA CYS A 78 3.99 12.80 10.16
C CYS A 78 3.69 12.73 11.66
N SER A 79 4.02 13.81 12.36
CA SER A 79 3.62 14.03 13.75
C SER A 79 2.12 14.35 13.84
N ASN A 80 1.50 14.03 14.99
CA ASN A 80 0.18 14.54 15.40
C ASN A 80 -0.99 14.35 14.41
N GLY A 81 -1.03 13.24 13.67
CA GLY A 81 -2.15 12.91 12.78
C GLY A 81 -2.20 13.76 11.48
N MET A 82 -1.17 14.56 11.22
CA MET A 82 -0.95 15.20 9.94
C MET A 82 -0.69 14.16 8.84
N PHE A 83 -0.86 14.54 7.58
CA PHE A 83 -0.46 13.75 6.41
C PHE A 83 -0.01 14.66 5.26
N GLY A 84 0.18 14.08 4.08
CA GLY A 84 0.74 14.77 2.91
C GLY A 84 2.26 14.69 2.87
N ARG A 85 2.84 15.01 1.70
CA ARG A 85 4.29 14.88 1.43
C ARG A 85 5.18 15.69 2.40
N PHE A 86 4.65 16.78 2.95
CA PHE A 86 5.35 17.68 3.87
C PHE A 86 4.68 17.78 5.26
N CYS A 87 3.77 16.85 5.58
CA CYS A 87 2.99 16.81 6.82
C CYS A 87 2.21 18.10 7.11
N SER A 88 1.75 18.77 6.04
CA SER A 88 1.00 20.03 6.09
C SER A 88 -0.52 19.85 5.98
N GLU A 89 -1.01 18.62 5.76
CA GLU A 89 -2.43 18.32 5.58
C GLU A 89 -3.03 17.77 6.89
N VAL A 90 -4.14 18.34 7.35
CA VAL A 90 -4.97 17.81 8.46
C VAL A 90 -6.14 17.01 7.90
N LYS A 91 -6.59 15.98 8.62
CA LYS A 91 -7.84 15.31 8.25
C LYS A 91 -8.97 16.28 8.52
N ALA A 92 -9.67 16.70 7.46
CA ALA A 92 -10.96 17.34 7.58
C ALA A 92 -11.88 16.36 8.32
N ASP A 93 -12.07 16.61 9.62
CA ASP A 93 -12.95 15.80 10.45
C ASP A 93 -14.34 15.89 9.85
N THR A 94 -14.81 14.80 9.24
CA THR A 94 -16.04 14.80 8.46
C THR A 94 -17.24 14.62 9.38
N GLN A 95 -17.29 15.45 10.43
CA GLN A 95 -18.45 15.65 11.27
C GLN A 95 -19.45 16.53 10.50
N GLY A 96 -20.31 15.86 9.73
CA GLY A 96 -21.68 16.33 9.47
C GLY A 96 -21.84 17.71 8.82
N ALA A 97 -21.27 17.90 7.63
CA ALA A 97 -21.69 18.97 6.72
C ALA A 97 -22.22 18.38 5.40
N ASN A 98 -23.48 17.94 5.40
CA ASN A 98 -24.22 17.69 4.16
C ASN A 98 -24.57 19.04 3.53
N GLU A 99 -23.58 19.69 2.90
CA GLU A 99 -23.77 20.80 1.96
C GLU A 99 -24.47 20.26 0.70
N THR A 100 -25.78 20.01 0.83
CA THR A 100 -26.66 19.85 -0.33
C THR A 100 -26.90 21.23 -0.96
N PRO A 101 -26.80 21.39 -2.29
CA PRO A 101 -26.98 22.70 -2.92
C PRO A 101 -28.35 23.29 -2.56
N LEU A 102 -28.33 24.51 -2.03
CA LEU A 102 -29.45 25.17 -1.35
C LEU A 102 -30.57 25.67 -2.31
N GLY A 103 -30.97 24.86 -3.29
CA GLY A 103 -31.84 25.26 -4.39
C GLY A 103 -33.03 24.34 -4.72
N ALA A 104 -33.12 23.11 -4.19
CA ALA A 104 -34.06 22.10 -4.70
C ALA A 104 -35.12 21.55 -3.71
N ILE A 105 -35.01 21.80 -2.40
CA ILE A 105 -35.86 21.12 -1.38
C ILE A 105 -36.70 22.10 -0.52
N ILE A 106 -36.42 23.40 -0.56
CA ILE A 106 -37.10 24.40 0.29
C ILE A 106 -38.51 24.79 -0.25
N GLY A 107 -38.75 24.63 -1.55
CA GLY A 107 -40.04 24.97 -2.20
C GLY A 107 -41.28 24.26 -1.62
N PRO A 108 -41.35 22.91 -1.58
CA PRO A 108 -42.56 22.21 -1.17
C PRO A 108 -42.86 22.29 0.33
N ILE A 109 -41.86 22.38 1.20
CA ILE A 109 -42.06 22.37 2.66
C ILE A 109 -42.64 23.70 3.15
N ILE A 110 -42.13 24.84 2.66
CA ILE A 110 -42.70 26.16 2.98
C ILE A 110 -44.09 26.32 2.35
N GLY A 111 -44.29 25.85 1.12
CA GLY A 111 -45.60 25.83 0.46
C GLY A 111 -46.64 25.03 1.25
N ALA A 112 -46.29 23.82 1.70
CA ALA A 112 -47.17 22.98 2.52
C ALA A 112 -47.45 23.61 3.89
N ALA A 113 -46.46 24.17 4.57
CA ALA A 113 -46.66 24.86 5.85
C ALA A 113 -47.59 26.08 5.71
N ALA A 114 -47.45 26.87 4.64
CA ALA A 114 -48.34 28.00 4.36
C ALA A 114 -49.77 27.53 4.02
N LEU A 115 -49.93 26.47 3.22
CA LEU A 115 -51.23 25.87 2.91
C LEU A 115 -51.92 25.32 4.16
N ILE A 116 -51.18 24.61 5.03
CA ILE A 116 -51.68 24.13 6.32
C ILE A 116 -52.07 25.31 7.21
N LEU A 117 -51.29 26.39 7.26
CA LEU A 117 -51.63 27.59 8.03
C LEU A 117 -52.92 28.25 7.51
N ILE A 118 -53.09 28.36 6.19
CA ILE A 118 -54.30 28.90 5.56
C ILE A 118 -55.52 28.00 5.84
N ILE A 119 -55.37 26.67 5.75
CA ILE A 119 -56.43 25.71 6.07
C ILE A 119 -56.79 25.77 7.56
N VAL A 120 -55.80 25.88 8.46
CA VAL A 120 -56.02 26.05 9.90
C VAL A 120 -56.72 27.38 10.19
N LEU A 121 -56.32 28.48 9.56
CA LEU A 121 -57.00 29.78 9.69
C LEU A 121 -58.43 29.73 9.14
N ALA A 122 -58.67 29.07 8.01
CA ALA A 122 -60.02 28.84 7.47
C ALA A 122 -60.87 27.99 8.42
N ILE A 123 -60.32 26.90 8.98
CA ILE A 123 -60.98 26.07 9.99
C ILE A 123 -61.25 26.87 11.27
N ILE A 124 -60.34 27.76 11.71
CA ILE A 124 -60.55 28.63 12.86
C ILE A 124 -61.65 29.66 12.57
N LEU A 125 -61.70 30.24 11.38
CA LEU A 125 -62.77 31.18 10.99
C LEU A 125 -64.12 30.47 10.88
N ILE A 126 -64.19 29.28 10.27
CA ILE A 126 -65.40 28.45 10.20
C ILE A 126 -65.83 28.01 11.61
N ARG A 127 -64.90 27.57 12.47
CA ARG A 127 -65.19 27.19 13.86
C ARG A 127 -65.55 28.40 14.75
N ARG A 128 -65.01 29.60 14.51
CA ARG A 128 -65.47 30.84 15.18
C ARG A 128 -66.88 31.22 14.72
N ARG A 129 -67.22 30.97 13.45
CA ARG A 129 -68.57 31.18 12.89
C ARG A 129 -69.59 30.13 13.38
N GLN A 130 -69.14 28.92 13.70
CA GLN A 130 -69.97 27.84 14.28
C GLN A 130 -70.03 27.86 15.82
N ARG A 131 -69.04 28.45 16.51
CA ARG A 131 -69.03 28.63 17.98
C ARG A 131 -69.91 29.79 18.47
N HIS A 132 -70.66 30.45 17.58
CA HIS A 132 -71.71 31.39 17.99
C HIS A 132 -73.03 30.66 18.35
N ASP A 133 -73.11 29.34 18.17
CA ASP A 133 -74.27 28.53 18.54
C ASP A 133 -73.92 27.37 19.51
N LYS A 134 -74.52 27.45 20.71
CA LYS A 134 -74.85 26.38 21.67
C LYS A 134 -73.75 25.85 22.63
N PRO A 135 -74.16 25.30 23.82
CA PRO A 135 -73.43 25.54 25.08
C PRO A 135 -72.77 24.31 25.74
N ILE A 136 -72.22 24.58 26.92
CA ILE A 136 -71.35 23.78 27.82
C ILE A 136 -72.03 22.52 28.41
N VAL A 137 -71.26 21.41 28.49
CA VAL A 137 -71.28 20.43 29.60
C VAL A 137 -69.82 19.95 29.84
N GLU A 138 -69.51 19.57 31.08
CA GLU A 138 -68.17 19.31 31.65
C GLU A 138 -67.95 17.83 32.04
N GLN A 139 -66.69 17.34 32.09
CA GLN A 139 -66.07 16.54 33.19
C GLN A 139 -64.91 15.59 32.75
N ALA A 140 -63.86 15.55 33.59
CA ALA A 140 -62.88 14.45 33.80
C ALA A 140 -61.91 14.06 32.63
N GLN A 141 -60.80 13.31 32.77
CA GLN A 141 -59.79 13.01 33.83
C GLN A 141 -58.56 12.30 33.16
N ILE A 142 -57.32 12.17 33.70
CA ILE A 142 -56.69 12.72 34.93
C ILE A 142 -55.20 13.17 34.73
N SER A 143 -54.19 12.37 35.11
CA SER A 143 -52.79 12.77 35.38
C SER A 143 -51.71 11.77 34.88
N SER A 144 -50.53 12.22 34.40
CA SER A 144 -49.17 12.27 35.06
C SER A 144 -48.34 10.97 35.07
N GLY A 145 -47.01 10.92 34.85
CA GLY A 145 -46.00 11.92 34.42
C GLY A 145 -44.60 11.73 35.10
N HIS A 146 -43.49 12.14 34.43
CA HIS A 146 -42.16 12.51 34.99
C HIS A 146 -41.29 11.42 35.70
N ASP A 147 -39.97 11.53 35.96
CA ASP A 147 -38.83 12.17 35.24
C ASP A 147 -37.43 11.69 35.77
N VAL A 148 -36.43 11.65 34.87
CA VAL A 148 -35.04 12.23 34.87
C VAL A 148 -34.24 12.54 36.17
N ALA A 149 -32.92 12.19 36.20
CA ALA A 149 -31.71 12.96 36.70
C ALA A 149 -30.50 12.02 37.04
N ARG A 150 -29.22 12.43 37.28
CA ARG A 150 -28.20 13.31 36.61
C ARG A 150 -26.82 13.20 37.37
N HIS A 151 -25.74 13.87 36.89
CA HIS A 151 -24.41 14.19 37.55
C HIS A 151 -23.29 13.11 37.61
N SER A 152 -21.96 13.37 37.70
CA SER A 152 -21.04 14.54 37.48
C SER A 152 -19.53 14.11 37.47
N THR A 153 -18.56 15.00 37.10
CA THR A 153 -17.08 14.79 36.93
C THR A 153 -16.20 15.04 38.19
N PRO A 154 -14.86 14.70 38.24
CA PRO A 154 -13.75 15.65 37.90
C PRO A 154 -12.38 15.04 37.40
N LEU A 155 -11.20 15.58 37.77
CA LEU A 155 -10.02 15.85 36.88
C LEU A 155 -8.59 15.38 37.38
N ALA A 156 -7.73 14.94 36.44
CA ALA A 156 -6.23 14.93 36.31
C ALA A 156 -5.24 14.44 37.42
N LYS A 157 -4.28 13.57 37.00
CA LYS A 157 -2.80 13.81 36.92
C LYS A 157 -2.08 12.58 36.29
N GLY A 158 -0.89 12.76 35.71
CA GLY A 158 -0.25 11.77 34.82
C GLY A 158 0.98 11.03 35.37
N THR A 159 1.45 10.02 34.61
CA THR A 159 2.66 9.21 34.87
C THR A 159 3.23 8.60 33.58
N SER A 160 4.48 8.13 33.68
CA SER A 160 5.31 7.52 32.61
C SER A 160 4.64 6.36 31.85
N PHE A 161 4.87 6.28 30.53
CA PHE A 161 4.53 5.12 29.70
C PHE A 161 5.73 4.16 29.56
N HIS A 162 5.73 3.08 30.35
CA HIS A 162 6.43 1.85 29.99
C HIS A 162 5.62 1.09 28.94
N TYR A 163 6.29 0.58 27.90
CA TYR A 163 5.66 -0.31 26.92
C TYR A 163 5.51 -1.71 27.54
N VAL A 164 4.28 -2.08 27.94
CA VAL A 164 3.94 -3.42 28.40
C VAL A 164 3.13 -4.10 27.32
N ASP A 165 3.70 -5.16 26.73
CA ASP A 165 3.04 -5.98 25.73
C ASP A 165 1.98 -6.86 26.41
N ASN A 166 0.72 -6.67 26.03
CA ASN A 166 -0.42 -7.40 26.56
C ASN A 166 -1.53 -7.48 25.49
N ASN A 167 -1.54 -8.55 24.72
CA ASN A 167 -2.79 -9.10 24.20
C ASN A 167 -2.68 -10.59 23.93
N LYS A 168 -3.01 -11.38 24.97
CA LYS A 168 -3.19 -12.82 24.89
C LYS A 168 -4.61 -13.18 25.29
N GLN A 169 -5.56 -13.14 24.34
CA GLN A 169 -6.81 -13.89 24.46
C GLN A 169 -7.55 -14.10 23.12
N ASN A 170 -7.85 -15.38 22.85
CA ASN A 170 -8.93 -15.93 22.04
C ASN A 170 -9.45 -15.12 20.83
N SER A 171 -8.96 -15.45 19.64
CA SER A 171 -9.77 -15.44 18.41
C SER A 171 -10.11 -16.87 18.01
N ILE A 172 -11.38 -17.11 17.66
CA ILE A 172 -11.88 -18.43 17.22
C ILE A 172 -11.38 -18.68 15.80
N SER A 173 -10.58 -19.72 15.62
CA SER A 173 -9.93 -20.04 14.36
C SER A 173 -10.92 -20.54 13.29
N LYS A 174 -11.13 -19.73 12.25
CA LYS A 174 -11.53 -20.27 10.94
C LYS A 174 -10.30 -20.93 10.32
N SER A 175 -10.39 -22.22 10.02
CA SER A 175 -9.25 -23.00 9.54
C SER A 175 -8.92 -22.73 8.07
N SER A 176 -7.84 -21.98 7.82
CA SER A 176 -7.12 -22.08 6.55
C SER A 176 -6.56 -23.51 6.37
N PRO A 177 -6.42 -24.04 5.14
CA PRO A 177 -5.86 -25.37 4.93
C PRO A 177 -4.45 -25.48 5.53
N PRO A 178 -4.12 -26.54 6.27
CA PRO A 178 -2.78 -26.72 6.82
C PRO A 178 -1.79 -26.94 5.67
N LEU A 179 -0.78 -26.07 5.58
CA LEU A 179 0.35 -26.26 4.68
C LEU A 179 1.05 -27.60 5.00
N PRO A 180 1.52 -28.35 3.98
CA PRO A 180 2.28 -29.57 4.20
C PRO A 180 3.48 -29.32 5.12
N LYS A 181 3.77 -30.27 6.02
CA LYS A 181 4.92 -30.21 6.95
C LYS A 181 6.25 -30.36 6.21
N VAL A 182 6.68 -29.32 5.51
CA VAL A 182 8.00 -29.24 4.85
C VAL A 182 8.82 -28.15 5.52
N ALA A 183 9.15 -28.37 6.79
CA ALA A 183 10.03 -27.48 7.54
C ALA A 183 11.48 -27.53 7.04
N GLU A 184 11.87 -28.59 6.33
CA GLU A 184 13.24 -28.88 5.92
C GLU A 184 13.65 -28.19 4.61
N ALA A 185 12.72 -27.97 3.66
CA ALA A 185 13.04 -27.36 2.36
C ALA A 185 13.26 -25.82 2.40
N TYR A 186 12.92 -25.16 3.52
CA TYR A 186 13.11 -23.73 3.76
C TYR A 186 13.97 -23.41 4.97
N GLN A 187 14.73 -24.39 5.48
CA GLN A 187 15.85 -24.03 6.32
C GLN A 187 16.84 -23.21 5.47
N ASN A 188 17.39 -22.14 6.03
CA ASN A 188 18.53 -21.43 5.46
C ASN A 188 19.78 -22.32 5.58
N LEU A 189 19.75 -23.46 4.89
CA LEU A 189 20.85 -24.41 4.78
C LEU A 189 21.91 -23.75 3.92
N HIS A 190 22.80 -23.04 4.61
CA HIS A 190 24.05 -22.57 4.04
C HIS A 190 25.13 -23.58 4.48
N PRO A 191 25.26 -24.75 3.81
CA PRO A 191 26.09 -25.88 4.28
C PRO A 191 27.61 -25.60 4.32
N LYS A 192 28.01 -24.34 4.10
CA LYS A 192 29.37 -23.82 4.12
C LYS A 192 29.51 -22.48 4.88
N ALA A 193 28.49 -22.02 5.59
CA ALA A 193 28.64 -20.89 6.52
C ALA A 193 28.85 -21.42 7.94
N ASP A 194 30.11 -21.50 8.36
CA ASP A 194 30.49 -21.78 9.74
C ASP A 194 30.24 -20.55 10.63
N GLY A 195 28.98 -20.08 10.72
CA GLY A 195 28.63 -18.96 11.58
C GLY A 195 27.30 -18.28 11.29
N ASN A 196 26.87 -17.46 12.26
CA ASN A 196 25.73 -16.56 12.13
C ASN A 196 26.07 -15.41 11.16
N THR A 197 25.32 -15.31 10.06
CA THR A 197 25.48 -14.24 9.05
C THR A 197 24.70 -12.96 9.37
N SER A 198 24.02 -12.89 10.52
CA SER A 198 23.26 -11.71 10.94
C SER A 198 24.17 -10.51 11.22
N ILE A 199 23.79 -9.34 10.69
CA ILE A 199 24.50 -8.08 10.89
C ILE A 199 23.70 -7.22 11.89
N PRO A 200 24.27 -6.82 13.04
CA PRO A 200 23.62 -5.89 13.96
C PRO A 200 23.31 -4.54 13.27
N VAL A 201 22.16 -3.94 13.56
CA VAL A 201 21.69 -2.72 12.89
C VAL A 201 22.66 -1.55 13.07
N ASP A 202 23.26 -1.42 14.25
CA ASP A 202 24.29 -0.40 14.54
C ASP A 202 25.61 -0.62 13.78
N LYS A 203 25.85 -1.83 13.26
CA LYS A 203 27.01 -2.19 12.44
C LYS A 203 26.72 -2.20 10.94
N LEU A 204 25.45 -2.14 10.53
CA LEU A 204 25.05 -2.26 9.12
C LEU A 204 25.69 -1.19 8.23
N TYR A 205 25.72 0.07 8.67
CA TYR A 205 26.37 1.15 7.91
C TYR A 205 27.88 0.90 7.74
N SER A 206 28.59 0.54 8.82
CA SER A 206 30.03 0.22 8.74
C SER A 206 30.31 -1.02 7.89
N PHE A 207 29.42 -2.02 7.90
CA PHE A 207 29.53 -3.20 7.05
C PHE A 207 29.37 -2.82 5.58
N MET A 208 28.26 -2.17 5.22
CA MET A 208 27.96 -1.79 3.82
C MET A 208 28.97 -0.83 3.19
N THR A 209 29.69 -0.04 4.00
CA THR A 209 30.75 0.87 3.52
C THR A 209 32.14 0.24 3.48
N THR A 210 32.34 -0.95 4.05
CA THR A 210 33.66 -1.64 4.08
C THR A 210 33.72 -2.92 3.25
N VAL A 211 32.59 -3.57 2.96
CA VAL A 211 32.55 -4.76 2.10
C VAL A 211 32.83 -4.41 0.63
N SER A 212 33.63 -5.25 -0.04
CA SER A 212 33.87 -5.11 -1.47
C SER A 212 32.72 -5.73 -2.28
N SER A 213 32.57 -5.29 -3.54
CA SER A 213 31.64 -5.92 -4.48
C SER A 213 31.96 -7.41 -4.70
N ASP A 214 33.23 -7.78 -4.73
CA ASP A 214 33.66 -9.18 -4.86
C ASP A 214 33.24 -10.03 -3.66
N PHE A 215 33.29 -9.48 -2.43
CA PHE A 215 32.79 -10.17 -1.24
C PHE A 215 31.28 -10.46 -1.38
N LEU A 216 30.48 -9.45 -1.76
CA LEU A 216 29.04 -9.61 -1.95
C LEU A 216 28.70 -10.59 -3.08
N ILE A 217 29.43 -10.53 -4.21
CA ILE A 217 29.27 -11.46 -5.33
C ILE A 217 29.58 -12.90 -4.89
N ASN A 218 30.63 -13.11 -4.10
CA ASN A 218 31.00 -14.43 -3.62
C ASN A 218 30.04 -14.96 -2.54
N GLN A 219 29.53 -14.10 -1.67
CA GLN A 219 28.45 -14.45 -0.72
C GLN A 219 27.15 -14.80 -1.44
N PHE A 220 26.79 -14.11 -2.52
CA PHE A 220 25.63 -14.47 -3.33
C PHE A 220 25.79 -15.86 -3.99
N LYS A 221 26.99 -16.18 -4.49
CA LYS A 221 27.30 -17.49 -5.10
C LYS A 221 27.29 -18.66 -4.11
N THR A 222 27.27 -18.43 -2.80
CA THR A 222 27.16 -19.51 -1.80
C THR A 222 25.72 -19.82 -1.39
N LEU A 223 24.74 -19.06 -1.87
CA LEU A 223 23.32 -19.41 -1.70
C LEU A 223 23.03 -20.76 -2.38
N PRO A 224 22.28 -21.66 -1.72
CA PRO A 224 22.01 -22.99 -2.26
C PRO A 224 21.05 -22.91 -3.45
N GLU A 225 21.44 -23.51 -4.58
CA GLU A 225 20.48 -23.94 -5.60
C GLU A 225 19.78 -25.20 -5.06
N ASN A 226 18.55 -25.06 -4.57
CA ASN A 226 17.81 -26.12 -3.88
C ASN A 226 17.63 -27.37 -4.78
N SER A 227 18.40 -28.44 -4.49
CA SER A 227 18.52 -29.62 -5.35
C SER A 227 17.40 -30.65 -5.19
N ASN A 228 16.64 -30.60 -4.08
CA ASN A 228 15.76 -31.69 -3.65
C ASN A 228 14.26 -31.33 -3.70
N VAL A 229 13.88 -30.30 -4.46
CA VAL A 229 12.50 -29.79 -4.57
C VAL A 229 12.00 -29.88 -6.01
N THR A 230 10.79 -30.42 -6.18
CA THR A 230 10.20 -30.67 -7.50
C THR A 230 9.45 -29.44 -8.04
N THR A 231 9.33 -29.37 -9.37
CA THR A 231 8.52 -28.40 -10.12
C THR A 231 7.63 -29.11 -11.15
N GLU A 232 7.32 -30.38 -10.90
CA GLU A 232 6.71 -31.30 -11.85
C GLU A 232 5.35 -30.80 -12.35
N VAL A 233 4.51 -30.24 -11.46
CA VAL A 233 3.18 -29.75 -11.84
C VAL A 233 3.29 -28.59 -12.82
N GLY A 234 4.26 -27.68 -12.63
CA GLY A 234 4.51 -26.57 -13.56
C GLY A 234 5.09 -27.03 -14.90
N LEU A 235 5.79 -28.15 -14.93
CA LEU A 235 6.37 -28.75 -16.13
C LEU A 235 5.41 -29.67 -16.90
N GLN A 236 4.22 -29.99 -16.37
CA GLN A 236 3.20 -30.77 -17.08
C GLN A 236 2.75 -30.07 -18.37
N ALA A 237 2.50 -30.86 -19.43
CA ALA A 237 2.17 -30.33 -20.76
C ALA A 237 0.96 -29.37 -20.76
N VAL A 238 -0.04 -29.63 -19.90
CA VAL A 238 -1.24 -28.79 -19.73
C VAL A 238 -0.99 -27.44 -19.03
N ASN A 239 0.14 -27.31 -18.34
CA ASN A 239 0.50 -26.12 -17.56
C ASN A 239 1.64 -25.30 -18.18
N LYS A 240 2.40 -25.85 -19.15
CA LYS A 240 3.55 -25.17 -19.78
C LYS A 240 3.21 -23.81 -20.39
N ASN A 241 2.00 -23.63 -20.91
CA ASN A 241 1.51 -22.35 -21.48
C ASN A 241 1.07 -21.33 -20.42
N LYS A 242 0.90 -21.76 -19.15
CA LYS A 242 0.61 -20.89 -18.01
C LYS A 242 1.87 -20.28 -17.39
N ASN A 243 3.06 -20.70 -17.82
CA ASN A 243 4.32 -20.12 -17.37
C ASN A 243 4.81 -19.05 -18.35
N ARG A 244 5.06 -17.82 -17.87
CA ARG A 244 5.67 -16.76 -18.71
C ARG A 244 7.06 -17.16 -19.17
N PHE A 245 7.81 -17.87 -18.33
CA PHE A 245 9.13 -18.41 -18.62
C PHE A 245 9.14 -19.92 -18.45
N LYS A 246 9.55 -20.65 -19.49
CA LYS A 246 9.56 -22.13 -19.48
C LYS A 246 10.47 -22.74 -18.40
N ASN A 247 11.45 -21.98 -17.92
CA ASN A 247 12.43 -22.37 -16.91
C ASN A 247 12.15 -21.78 -15.51
N ILE A 248 11.02 -21.10 -15.31
CA ILE A 248 10.62 -20.56 -14.00
C ILE A 248 9.24 -21.15 -13.66
N CYS A 249 9.24 -22.15 -12.79
CA CYS A 249 8.05 -22.82 -12.27
C CYS A 249 8.06 -22.74 -10.73
N PRO A 250 6.89 -22.65 -10.07
CA PRO A 250 6.82 -22.70 -8.62
C PRO A 250 7.19 -24.11 -8.14
N TYR A 251 7.76 -24.22 -6.94
CA TYR A 251 8.00 -25.53 -6.34
C TYR A 251 6.68 -26.18 -5.91
N ASP A 252 6.52 -27.48 -6.17
CA ASP A 252 5.23 -28.17 -5.99
C ASP A 252 4.74 -28.13 -4.53
N HIS A 253 5.66 -28.11 -3.56
CA HIS A 253 5.35 -28.11 -2.13
C HIS A 253 4.93 -26.73 -1.57
N SER A 254 5.17 -25.63 -2.29
CA SER A 254 4.83 -24.26 -1.86
C SER A 254 3.93 -23.51 -2.83
N ARG A 255 3.62 -24.09 -4.00
CA ARG A 255 2.75 -23.45 -5.00
C ARG A 255 1.37 -23.12 -4.43
N VAL A 256 0.78 -22.05 -4.92
CA VAL A 256 -0.64 -21.77 -4.70
C VAL A 256 -1.48 -22.79 -5.47
N HIS A 257 -2.51 -23.31 -4.81
CA HIS A 257 -3.46 -24.26 -5.39
C HIS A 257 -4.80 -23.56 -5.55
N LEU A 258 -5.27 -23.42 -6.78
CA LEU A 258 -6.62 -22.94 -7.08
C LEU A 258 -7.62 -24.11 -6.95
N LYS A 259 -8.89 -23.80 -6.67
CA LYS A 259 -9.94 -24.81 -6.58
C LYS A 259 -10.22 -25.36 -7.98
N ILE A 260 -10.24 -26.69 -8.10
CA ILE A 260 -10.64 -27.35 -9.35
C ILE A 260 -12.14 -27.14 -9.56
N ASN A 261 -12.52 -26.72 -10.75
CA ASN A 261 -13.91 -26.59 -11.17
C ASN A 261 -14.09 -27.19 -12.58
N SER A 262 -14.58 -28.43 -12.60
CA SER A 262 -14.77 -29.23 -13.81
C SER A 262 -15.80 -28.65 -14.77
N GLU A 263 -16.80 -27.90 -14.28
CA GLU A 263 -17.85 -27.30 -15.11
C GLU A 263 -17.29 -26.22 -16.05
N ASN A 264 -16.32 -25.44 -15.56
CA ASN A 264 -15.65 -24.38 -16.31
C ASN A 264 -14.29 -24.81 -16.91
N ASN A 265 -13.90 -26.08 -16.77
CA ASN A 265 -12.54 -26.59 -17.08
C ASN A 265 -11.40 -25.81 -16.39
N GLU A 266 -11.64 -25.35 -15.16
CA GLU A 266 -10.67 -24.60 -14.35
C GLU A 266 -9.83 -25.57 -13.50
N GLN A 267 -8.56 -25.75 -13.87
CA GLN A 267 -7.59 -26.59 -13.15
C GLN A 267 -6.98 -25.87 -11.93
N ASP A 268 -6.20 -26.58 -11.10
CA ASP A 268 -5.64 -26.04 -9.86
C ASP A 268 -4.38 -25.16 -10.04
N TYR A 269 -3.71 -25.26 -11.19
CA TYR A 269 -2.39 -24.66 -11.38
C TYR A 269 -2.41 -23.16 -11.70
N ILE A 270 -1.60 -22.43 -10.93
CA ILE A 270 -1.09 -21.08 -11.22
C ILE A 270 0.41 -21.01 -10.87
N ASN A 271 1.18 -20.20 -11.62
CA ASN A 271 2.59 -19.95 -11.33
C ASN A 271 2.73 -18.90 -10.21
N ALA A 272 2.54 -19.38 -8.97
CA ALA A 272 2.71 -18.61 -7.75
C ALA A 272 3.10 -19.52 -6.57
N SER A 273 3.83 -19.01 -5.59
CA SER A 273 4.25 -19.72 -4.37
C SER A 273 4.02 -18.89 -3.11
N TYR A 274 3.62 -19.55 -2.02
CA TYR A 274 3.58 -18.95 -0.69
C TYR A 274 5.01 -18.73 -0.16
N ILE A 275 5.29 -17.52 0.32
CA ILE A 275 6.58 -17.11 0.87
C ILE A 275 6.40 -16.70 2.33
N LYS A 276 7.33 -17.14 3.17
CA LYS A 276 7.32 -16.86 4.60
C LYS A 276 7.97 -15.52 4.94
N GLY A 277 7.45 -14.85 5.96
CA GLY A 277 8.03 -13.65 6.55
C GLY A 277 9.09 -13.96 7.61
N PHE A 278 9.59 -12.90 8.25
CA PHE A 278 10.60 -12.98 9.31
C PHE A 278 10.20 -13.89 10.48
N ASN A 279 8.91 -13.91 10.85
CA ASN A 279 8.39 -14.74 11.94
C ASN A 279 7.99 -16.17 11.50
N ASN A 280 8.44 -16.62 10.31
CA ASN A 280 8.15 -17.94 9.73
C ASN A 280 6.64 -18.17 9.42
N ASP A 281 5.81 -17.13 9.53
CA ASP A 281 4.43 -17.05 9.06
C ASP A 281 4.37 -16.88 7.53
N VAL A 282 3.33 -17.38 6.86
CA VAL A 282 3.15 -17.09 5.42
C VAL A 282 2.69 -15.65 5.28
N LYS A 283 3.58 -14.82 4.71
CA LYS A 283 3.42 -13.37 4.66
C LYS A 283 3.13 -12.85 3.26
N PHE A 284 3.62 -13.56 2.24
CA PHE A 284 3.47 -13.16 0.84
C PHE A 284 3.07 -14.34 -0.04
N ILE A 285 2.53 -14.01 -1.21
CA ILE A 285 2.44 -14.91 -2.36
C ILE A 285 3.29 -14.30 -3.46
N ALA A 286 4.41 -14.92 -3.83
CA ALA A 286 5.19 -14.51 -4.99
C ALA A 286 4.55 -15.12 -6.26
N SER A 287 4.32 -14.32 -7.30
CA SER A 287 3.73 -14.76 -8.57
C SER A 287 4.45 -14.12 -9.76
N GLN A 288 4.40 -14.78 -10.92
CA GLN A 288 4.70 -14.10 -12.20
C GLN A 288 3.61 -13.03 -12.49
N GLY A 289 3.93 -12.05 -13.34
CA GLY A 289 2.92 -11.14 -13.85
C GLY A 289 1.95 -11.90 -14.78
N PRO A 290 0.62 -11.72 -14.67
CA PRO A 290 -0.34 -12.44 -15.50
C PRO A 290 -0.10 -12.25 -17.01
N SER A 291 -0.23 -13.32 -17.78
CA SER A 291 -0.27 -13.30 -19.25
C SER A 291 -1.72 -13.33 -19.76
N GLU A 292 -1.94 -13.15 -21.06
CA GLU A 292 -3.28 -13.22 -21.66
C GLU A 292 -4.00 -14.55 -21.32
N HIS A 293 -3.23 -15.64 -21.26
CA HIS A 293 -3.74 -16.97 -20.93
C HIS A 293 -3.99 -17.17 -19.42
N THR A 294 -3.29 -16.46 -18.53
CA THR A 294 -3.38 -16.67 -17.07
C THR A 294 -4.07 -15.55 -16.31
N ILE A 295 -4.46 -14.44 -16.95
CA ILE A 295 -5.09 -13.30 -16.28
C ILE A 295 -6.38 -13.66 -15.54
N LYS A 296 -7.16 -14.64 -16.06
CA LYS A 296 -8.35 -15.18 -15.40
C LYS A 296 -7.98 -15.97 -14.14
N ASP A 297 -6.97 -16.85 -14.23
CA ASP A 297 -6.46 -17.61 -13.09
C ASP A 297 -5.86 -16.69 -12.02
N PHE A 298 -5.21 -15.60 -12.42
CA PHE A 298 -4.67 -14.61 -11.47
C PHE A 298 -5.79 -13.89 -10.69
N ILE A 299 -6.84 -13.40 -11.36
CA ILE A 299 -8.00 -12.83 -10.66
C ILE A 299 -8.73 -13.88 -9.80
N ARG A 300 -8.79 -15.13 -10.26
CA ARG A 300 -9.30 -16.26 -9.47
C ARG A 300 -8.46 -16.54 -8.23
N MET A 301 -7.14 -16.42 -8.30
CA MET A 301 -6.25 -16.47 -7.15
C MET A 301 -6.56 -15.37 -6.15
N LEU A 302 -6.65 -14.11 -6.60
CA LEU A 302 -6.94 -12.97 -5.70
C LEU A 302 -8.27 -13.17 -4.95
N TRP A 303 -9.28 -13.73 -5.63
CA TRP A 303 -10.57 -14.08 -5.01
C TRP A 303 -10.47 -15.25 -4.02
N GLU A 304 -9.87 -16.36 -4.43
CA GLU A 304 -9.85 -17.58 -3.61
C GLU A 304 -8.91 -17.49 -2.40
N GLN A 305 -7.90 -16.60 -2.47
CA GLN A 305 -6.97 -16.29 -1.39
C GLN A 305 -7.36 -15.02 -0.59
N ASN A 306 -8.60 -14.52 -0.75
CA ASN A 306 -9.13 -13.36 -0.02
C ASN A 306 -8.20 -12.13 -0.06
N THR A 307 -7.43 -11.94 -1.14
CA THR A 307 -6.23 -11.09 -1.15
C THR A 307 -6.56 -9.62 -0.92
N GLU A 308 -6.18 -9.04 0.22
CA GLU A 308 -6.45 -7.63 0.53
C GLU A 308 -5.48 -6.66 -0.19
N LYS A 309 -4.29 -7.14 -0.57
CA LYS A 309 -3.23 -6.34 -1.19
C LYS A 309 -2.50 -7.05 -2.33
N VAL A 310 -2.23 -6.29 -3.39
CA VAL A 310 -1.33 -6.70 -4.48
C VAL A 310 -0.21 -5.68 -4.65
N VAL A 311 1.03 -6.12 -4.65
CA VAL A 311 2.22 -5.32 -4.97
C VAL A 311 2.70 -5.71 -6.37
N MET A 312 2.77 -4.74 -7.27
CA MET A 312 3.18 -4.89 -8.66
C MET A 312 4.48 -4.12 -8.90
N LEU A 313 5.55 -4.83 -9.26
CA LEU A 313 6.93 -4.32 -9.37
C LEU A 313 7.46 -4.30 -10.82
N THR A 314 6.57 -4.15 -11.81
CA THR A 314 6.90 -4.05 -13.24
C THR A 314 5.88 -3.17 -13.94
N ASN A 315 6.26 -2.51 -15.02
CA ASN A 315 5.30 -1.84 -15.89
C ASN A 315 4.62 -2.86 -16.84
N LEU A 316 3.48 -2.49 -17.45
CA LEU A 316 2.80 -3.38 -18.40
C LEU A 316 3.69 -3.71 -19.62
N ILE A 317 4.45 -2.71 -20.09
CA ILE A 317 5.36 -2.79 -21.23
C ILE A 317 6.69 -2.16 -20.82
N GLU A 318 7.80 -2.83 -21.13
CA GLU A 318 9.16 -2.35 -20.93
C GLU A 318 10.01 -2.82 -22.13
N ASP A 319 10.90 -1.99 -22.66
CA ASP A 319 11.66 -2.23 -23.91
C ASP A 319 10.76 -2.71 -25.10
N GLY A 320 9.54 -2.17 -25.19
CA GLY A 320 8.54 -2.54 -26.21
C GLY A 320 7.97 -3.96 -26.06
N LYS A 321 8.24 -4.65 -24.95
CA LYS A 321 7.76 -6.03 -24.69
C LYS A 321 6.78 -6.05 -23.53
N VAL A 322 5.66 -6.76 -23.71
CA VAL A 322 4.68 -6.95 -22.63
C VAL A 322 5.30 -7.77 -21.49
N LYS A 323 5.32 -7.16 -20.30
CA LYS A 323 5.86 -7.77 -19.07
C LYS A 323 4.74 -8.26 -18.15
N CYS A 324 3.60 -7.59 -18.14
CA CYS A 324 2.41 -7.96 -17.39
C CYS A 324 1.16 -7.55 -18.16
N GLU A 325 0.12 -8.40 -18.18
CA GLU A 325 -1.19 -8.02 -18.68
C GLU A 325 -1.94 -7.14 -17.69
N LYS A 326 -2.85 -6.30 -18.22
CA LYS A 326 -3.65 -5.39 -17.41
C LYS A 326 -4.86 -6.09 -16.78
N TYR A 327 -4.69 -6.51 -15.53
CA TYR A 327 -5.69 -7.23 -14.73
C TYR A 327 -6.68 -6.31 -13.98
N TRP A 328 -6.75 -5.03 -14.35
CA TRP A 328 -7.73 -4.06 -13.84
C TRP A 328 -8.35 -3.24 -15.00
N PRO A 329 -9.61 -2.78 -14.87
CA PRO A 329 -10.20 -1.86 -15.85
C PRO A 329 -9.60 -0.45 -15.74
N ASP A 330 -9.74 0.35 -16.81
CA ASP A 330 -9.52 1.80 -16.76
C ASP A 330 -10.69 2.52 -16.10
N ASP A 331 -11.89 2.24 -16.59
CA ASP A 331 -13.17 2.76 -16.09
C ASP A 331 -14.16 1.60 -15.90
N ASP A 332 -15.18 1.81 -15.07
CA ASP A 332 -16.23 0.85 -14.75
C ASP A 332 -15.74 -0.52 -14.21
N THR A 333 -16.26 -1.62 -14.77
CA THR A 333 -16.21 -2.98 -14.25
C THR A 333 -15.95 -3.97 -15.39
N LYS A 334 -14.91 -4.80 -15.26
CA LYS A 334 -14.53 -5.81 -16.26
C LYS A 334 -14.64 -7.23 -15.69
N ALA A 335 -15.18 -8.14 -16.49
CA ALA A 335 -15.31 -9.56 -16.11
C ALA A 335 -14.06 -10.36 -16.50
N TYR A 336 -13.60 -11.20 -15.57
CA TYR A 336 -12.49 -12.14 -15.71
C TYR A 336 -13.01 -13.53 -15.32
N GLY A 337 -13.74 -14.16 -16.25
CA GLY A 337 -14.57 -15.33 -15.94
C GLY A 337 -15.76 -14.93 -15.07
N ASP A 338 -16.04 -15.72 -14.02
CA ASP A 338 -17.13 -15.48 -13.07
C ASP A 338 -16.91 -14.27 -12.13
N ILE A 339 -15.69 -13.70 -12.10
CA ILE A 339 -15.31 -12.61 -11.20
C ILE A 339 -15.30 -11.29 -11.96
N LYS A 340 -16.05 -10.31 -11.47
CA LYS A 340 -16.01 -8.92 -11.93
C LYS A 340 -15.02 -8.13 -11.08
N VAL A 341 -14.16 -7.36 -11.73
CA VAL A 341 -13.22 -6.40 -11.11
C VAL A 341 -13.68 -5.00 -11.48
N LYS A 342 -13.95 -4.17 -10.48
CA LYS A 342 -14.32 -2.75 -10.62
C LYS A 342 -13.21 -1.87 -10.07
N LEU A 343 -12.88 -0.78 -10.77
CA LEU A 343 -12.01 0.26 -10.22
C LEU A 343 -12.84 1.19 -9.33
N ILE A 344 -12.38 1.40 -8.09
CA ILE A 344 -13.04 2.29 -7.11
C ILE A 344 -12.32 3.64 -7.03
N SER A 345 -10.99 3.64 -7.04
CA SER A 345 -10.18 4.88 -7.05
C SER A 345 -8.76 4.62 -7.49
N THR A 346 -8.15 5.56 -8.20
CA THR A 346 -6.71 5.60 -8.51
C THR A 346 -6.07 6.82 -7.84
N GLN A 347 -4.90 6.64 -7.25
CA GLN A 347 -4.02 7.70 -6.73
C GLN A 347 -2.65 7.54 -7.38
N THR A 348 -2.22 8.55 -8.14
CA THR A 348 -0.94 8.52 -8.87
C THR A 348 0.07 9.41 -8.15
N TYR A 349 1.23 8.83 -7.83
CA TYR A 349 2.40 9.50 -7.27
C TYR A 349 3.52 9.52 -8.32
N ALA A 350 4.65 10.16 -8.01
CA ALA A 350 5.77 10.27 -8.94
C ALA A 350 6.39 8.90 -9.32
N GLU A 351 6.40 7.94 -8.41
CA GLU A 351 7.13 6.67 -8.57
C GLU A 351 6.25 5.42 -8.40
N TYR A 352 4.98 5.61 -8.04
CA TYR A 352 4.02 4.54 -7.90
C TYR A 352 2.57 5.00 -8.11
N THR A 353 1.69 4.05 -8.36
CA THR A 353 0.23 4.25 -8.41
C THR A 353 -0.46 3.31 -7.43
N ILE A 354 -1.43 3.80 -6.68
CA ILE A 354 -2.28 2.99 -5.79
C ILE A 354 -3.68 2.92 -6.39
N ARG A 355 -4.23 1.71 -6.55
CA ARG A 355 -5.59 1.49 -7.03
C ARG A 355 -6.38 0.70 -6.01
N LYS A 356 -7.58 1.18 -5.67
CA LYS A 356 -8.57 0.39 -4.93
C LYS A 356 -9.46 -0.31 -5.94
N LEU A 357 -9.50 -1.63 -5.86
CA LEU A 357 -10.31 -2.51 -6.70
C LEU A 357 -11.38 -3.19 -5.85
N GLU A 358 -12.53 -3.44 -6.43
CA GLU A 358 -13.58 -4.27 -5.85
C GLU A 358 -13.77 -5.50 -6.73
N LEU A 359 -13.63 -6.68 -6.14
CA LEU A 359 -13.91 -7.96 -6.77
C LEU A 359 -15.31 -8.43 -6.35
N CYS A 360 -16.04 -9.05 -7.28
CA CYS A 360 -17.37 -9.59 -7.05
C CYS A 360 -17.57 -10.88 -7.86
N LYS A 361 -17.91 -12.00 -7.20
CA LYS A 361 -18.23 -13.29 -7.85
C LYS A 361 -19.70 -13.64 -7.65
N LYS A 362 -20.51 -13.55 -8.72
CA LYS A 362 -21.97 -13.81 -8.70
C LYS A 362 -22.64 -13.02 -7.56
N SER A 363 -23.45 -13.66 -6.71
CA SER A 363 -24.14 -13.04 -5.57
C SER A 363 -23.36 -13.15 -4.25
N GLN A 364 -22.05 -13.42 -4.29
CA GLN A 364 -21.19 -13.47 -3.10
C GLN A 364 -20.84 -12.06 -2.61
N THR A 365 -20.47 -11.93 -1.34
CA THR A 365 -20.01 -10.66 -0.75
C THR A 365 -18.82 -10.10 -1.51
N THR A 366 -18.85 -8.80 -1.82
CA THR A 366 -17.74 -8.12 -2.49
C THR A 366 -16.48 -8.11 -1.64
N HIS A 367 -15.32 -8.16 -2.30
CA HIS A 367 -14.01 -8.16 -1.68
C HIS A 367 -13.18 -6.99 -2.18
N GLN A 368 -12.50 -6.25 -1.29
CA GLN A 368 -11.69 -5.10 -1.67
C GLN A 368 -10.20 -5.47 -1.74
N VAL A 369 -9.54 -5.02 -2.81
CA VAL A 369 -8.13 -5.27 -3.07
C VAL A 369 -7.43 -3.94 -3.33
N THR A 370 -6.38 -3.64 -2.58
CA THR A 370 -5.53 -2.47 -2.87
C THR A 370 -4.30 -2.90 -3.66
N GLN A 371 -4.22 -2.48 -4.93
CA GLN A 371 -3.04 -2.64 -5.76
C GLN A 371 -2.07 -1.47 -5.52
N PHE A 372 -0.85 -1.77 -5.16
CA PHE A 372 0.28 -0.85 -5.11
C PHE A 372 1.20 -1.18 -6.28
N HIS A 373 1.34 -0.27 -7.24
CA HIS A 373 2.10 -0.47 -8.48
C HIS A 373 3.30 0.47 -8.49
N PHE A 374 4.50 -0.06 -8.29
CA PHE A 374 5.75 0.71 -8.38
C PHE A 374 6.15 0.86 -9.85
N THR A 375 6.13 2.10 -10.35
CA THR A 375 6.27 2.41 -11.78
C THR A 375 7.68 2.81 -12.19
N SER A 376 8.53 3.17 -11.22
CA SER A 376 9.90 3.66 -11.46
C SER A 376 11.00 2.59 -11.37
N TRP A 377 10.67 1.29 -11.39
CA TRP A 377 11.70 0.25 -11.50
C TRP A 377 12.24 0.17 -12.94
N PRO A 378 13.55 0.37 -13.17
CA PRO A 378 14.14 0.30 -14.51
C PRO A 378 14.38 -1.16 -14.96
N ASP A 379 14.07 -1.49 -16.22
CA ASP A 379 14.26 -2.86 -16.73
C ASP A 379 15.73 -3.30 -16.61
N LYS A 380 15.94 -4.57 -16.22
CA LYS A 380 17.25 -5.22 -16.02
C LYS A 380 18.22 -4.49 -15.07
N SER A 381 17.75 -3.59 -14.22
CA SER A 381 18.59 -2.84 -13.27
C SER A 381 17.84 -2.60 -11.94
N VAL A 382 18.42 -1.77 -11.06
CA VAL A 382 17.83 -1.40 -9.76
C VAL A 382 17.53 0.10 -9.75
N PRO A 383 16.53 0.57 -8.97
CA PRO A 383 16.28 2.00 -8.79
C PRO A 383 17.53 2.75 -8.35
N THR A 384 17.78 3.92 -8.94
CA THR A 384 18.97 4.74 -8.65
C THR A 384 18.92 5.39 -7.27
N ALA A 385 17.72 5.55 -6.70
CA ALA A 385 17.50 5.94 -5.32
C ALA A 385 16.83 4.79 -4.56
N SER A 386 17.43 4.36 -3.44
CA SER A 386 16.84 3.36 -2.55
C SER A 386 15.60 3.88 -1.83
N TRP A 387 15.53 5.18 -1.57
CA TRP A 387 14.43 5.81 -0.82
C TRP A 387 13.06 5.60 -1.47
N SER A 388 12.98 5.66 -2.80
CA SER A 388 11.79 5.40 -3.60
C SER A 388 11.12 4.07 -3.24
N LEU A 389 11.94 3.04 -3.00
CA LEU A 389 11.46 1.71 -2.62
C LEU A 389 11.03 1.64 -1.15
N VAL A 390 11.68 2.41 -0.27
CA VAL A 390 11.37 2.48 1.17
C VAL A 390 10.07 3.23 1.41
N ASP A 391 9.83 4.38 0.76
CA ASP A 391 8.54 5.10 0.84
C ASP A 391 7.40 4.21 0.32
N PHE A 392 7.63 3.49 -0.78
CA PHE A 392 6.66 2.55 -1.34
C PHE A 392 6.37 1.37 -0.39
N GLU A 393 7.38 0.78 0.24
CA GLU A 393 7.24 -0.29 1.22
C GLU A 393 6.45 0.18 2.46
N GLN A 394 6.82 1.33 3.02
CA GLN A 394 6.10 1.94 4.13
C GLN A 394 4.64 2.20 3.76
N ARG A 395 4.39 2.76 2.56
CA ARG A 395 3.04 2.98 2.01
C ARG A 395 2.24 1.68 1.93
N VAL A 396 2.84 0.58 1.45
CA VAL A 396 2.21 -0.75 1.40
C VAL A 396 1.81 -1.22 2.80
N PHE A 397 2.63 -0.96 3.82
CA PHE A 397 2.35 -1.39 5.21
C PHE A 397 1.51 -0.42 6.05
N THR A 398 1.26 0.82 5.61
CA THR A 398 0.33 1.75 6.31
C THR A 398 -1.10 1.20 6.43
N VAL A 399 -1.52 0.36 5.49
CA VAL A 399 -2.79 -0.39 5.56
C VAL A 399 -2.49 -1.73 6.24
N PRO A 400 -3.19 -2.16 7.30
CA PRO A 400 -3.03 -3.52 7.83
C PRO A 400 -3.53 -4.58 6.84
N THR A 401 -3.12 -5.85 7.02
CA THR A 401 -3.65 -7.00 6.27
C THR A 401 -3.57 -8.24 7.15
N SER A 402 -4.63 -9.05 7.18
CA SER A 402 -4.58 -10.38 7.79
C SER A 402 -4.17 -11.47 6.80
N GLU A 403 -4.36 -11.20 5.50
CA GLU A 403 -4.05 -12.15 4.44
C GLU A 403 -2.65 -11.95 3.85
N PRO A 404 -2.07 -12.98 3.18
CA PRO A 404 -0.79 -12.86 2.50
C PRO A 404 -0.82 -11.80 1.39
N VAL A 405 0.22 -10.97 1.33
CA VAL A 405 0.35 -9.95 0.28
C VAL A 405 0.80 -10.61 -1.03
N VAL A 406 0.00 -10.50 -2.09
CA VAL A 406 0.43 -10.98 -3.41
C VAL A 406 1.47 -10.01 -3.97
N VAL A 407 2.67 -10.47 -4.27
CA VAL A 407 3.76 -9.70 -4.86
C VAL A 407 4.09 -10.30 -6.23
N HIS A 408 4.09 -9.49 -7.28
CA HIS A 408 4.47 -9.93 -8.62
C HIS A 408 5.30 -8.90 -9.37
N CYS A 409 6.11 -9.41 -10.31
CA CYS A 409 6.85 -8.63 -11.28
C CYS A 409 6.58 -9.21 -12.68
N ARG A 410 7.61 -9.44 -13.49
CA ARG A 410 7.49 -9.99 -14.85
C ARG A 410 7.21 -11.49 -14.83
#